data_AF-A0A5Q4DCZ3-F1
#
_entry.id   AF-A0A5Q4DCZ3-F1
#
_cell.length_a   1.000
_cell.length_b   1.000
_cell.length_c   1.000
_cell.angle_alpha   90.00
_cell.angle_beta   90.00
_cell.angle_gamma   90.00
#
_symmetry.space_group_name_H-M   'P 1'
#
loop_
_entity.id
_entity.type
_entity.pdbx_description
1 polymer ?
#
loop_
_entity_poly.entity_id
_entity_poly.type
_entity_poly.pdbx_seq_one_letter_code
_entity_poly.pdbx_strand_id
1 'polypeptide(L)'
;MNHVHWLTAATSAFLLLAAPAQGQTDGELDHREDLRMNSISGGDFRDYISRHITEDDRWGHAMRAFGTFHNLMHEMMSDLARHAVEELGHGELVPSFTDRISGGEWGDYRASLEDEGDRSAWMDFVQITEIMHDRVHQAMYYSVLHDMASRDRAVDPAELGGEERAPWDWAEESVDRSELRFGAVSRDRFRDRVWEGGFEGEHLHAAMQKMMVFDEYLRFLMADWAAYGAEKVAAGCRPPGFGARMSGETWRAYEGQVAACDEESWRRFVQVAGLMHDRIQHMMQLKLQADAGARQAPDPAGPTGACTLLHRQ
;
A
#
# COMPACT_ATOMS: atom_id res chain seq x y z
N MET A 1 19.29 65.88 -39.60
CA MET A 1 20.03 64.75 -40.19
C MET A 1 20.59 63.94 -39.02
N ASN A 2 19.77 63.01 -38.51
CA ASN A 2 19.89 61.55 -38.67
C ASN A 2 20.71 60.97 -37.50
N HIS A 3 20.04 60.41 -36.48
CA HIS A 3 19.78 58.96 -36.31
C HIS A 3 21.11 58.21 -36.07
N VAL A 4 21.38 57.45 -35.00
CA VAL A 4 20.58 56.43 -34.31
C VAL A 4 21.22 56.14 -32.93
N HIS A 5 20.41 56.01 -31.88
CA HIS A 5 20.77 55.33 -30.63
C HIS A 5 20.72 53.81 -30.85
N TRP A 6 21.79 53.08 -30.54
CA TRP A 6 21.74 51.64 -30.36
C TRP A 6 21.88 51.31 -28.87
N LEU A 7 20.73 51.21 -28.19
CA LEU A 7 20.59 50.44 -26.96
C LEU A 7 20.44 48.96 -27.35
N THR A 8 21.40 48.14 -26.98
CA THR A 8 21.23 46.68 -26.95
C THR A 8 20.53 46.32 -25.64
N ALA A 9 19.21 46.21 -25.70
CA ALA A 9 18.43 45.51 -24.68
C ALA A 9 18.71 44.01 -24.82
N ALA A 10 19.38 43.42 -23.84
CA ALA A 10 19.42 41.97 -23.68
C ALA A 10 18.07 41.55 -23.07
N THR A 11 17.15 41.12 -23.92
CA THR A 11 15.88 40.50 -23.52
C THR A 11 16.20 39.16 -22.89
N SER A 12 16.22 39.10 -21.55
CA SER A 12 16.11 37.82 -20.83
C SER A 12 14.70 37.29 -21.04
N ALA A 13 14.52 36.50 -22.10
CA ALA A 13 13.36 35.63 -22.23
C ALA A 13 13.45 34.57 -21.13
N PHE A 14 12.76 34.80 -20.02
CA PHE A 14 12.38 33.72 -19.11
C PHE A 14 11.42 32.81 -19.88
N LEU A 15 11.99 31.78 -20.51
CA LEU A 15 11.24 30.58 -20.87
C LEU A 15 10.82 29.92 -19.56
N LEU A 16 9.66 30.32 -19.05
CA LEU A 16 8.82 29.48 -18.21
C LEU A 16 8.51 28.24 -19.04
N LEU A 17 9.38 27.22 -18.96
CA LEU A 17 8.99 25.85 -19.18
C LEU A 17 7.99 25.53 -18.08
N ALA A 18 6.72 25.88 -18.34
CA ALA A 18 5.62 25.20 -17.71
C ALA A 18 5.82 23.72 -18.05
N ALA A 19 6.33 22.97 -17.08
CA ALA A 19 6.24 21.52 -17.13
C ALA A 19 4.79 21.20 -17.48
N PRO A 20 4.52 20.33 -18.46
CA PRO A 20 3.16 19.85 -18.62
C PRO A 20 2.82 19.22 -17.28
N ALA A 21 1.85 19.80 -16.58
CA ALA A 21 1.11 19.05 -15.59
C ALA A 21 0.63 17.83 -16.36
N GLN A 22 1.26 16.68 -16.12
CA GLN A 22 0.72 15.41 -16.53
C GLN A 22 -0.62 15.34 -15.83
N GLY A 23 -1.67 15.72 -16.56
CA GLY A 23 -3.02 15.37 -16.20
C GLY A 23 -3.03 13.86 -16.12
N GLN A 24 -3.00 13.33 -14.91
CA GLN A 24 -3.67 12.08 -14.63
C GLN A 24 -5.10 12.33 -15.09
N THR A 25 -5.42 11.76 -16.25
CA THR A 25 -6.81 11.63 -16.70
C THR A 25 -7.62 11.08 -15.54
N ASP A 26 -8.78 11.70 -15.30
CA ASP A 26 -9.87 11.25 -14.41
C ASP A 26 -10.43 9.88 -14.85
N GLY A 27 -9.56 8.89 -15.01
CA GLY A 27 -9.93 7.49 -14.91
C GLY A 27 -10.08 7.21 -13.43
N GLU A 28 -11.32 7.14 -12.97
CA GLU A 28 -11.70 6.46 -11.73
C GLU A 28 -10.81 5.20 -11.64
N LEU A 29 -9.92 5.15 -10.66
CA LEU A 29 -9.00 4.02 -10.50
C LEU A 29 -9.83 2.83 -10.00
N ASP A 30 -10.54 2.17 -10.90
CA ASP A 30 -11.30 0.96 -10.57
C ASP A 30 -10.32 -0.18 -10.32
N HIS A 31 -9.89 -0.28 -9.07
CA HIS A 31 -8.95 -1.29 -8.62
C HIS A 31 -9.59 -2.67 -8.36
N ARG A 32 -10.82 -2.95 -8.84
CA ARG A 32 -11.47 -4.25 -8.59
C ARG A 32 -10.72 -5.43 -9.18
N GLU A 33 -10.00 -5.23 -10.28
CA GLU A 33 -9.15 -6.26 -10.88
C GLU A 33 -8.00 -6.66 -9.94
N ASP A 34 -7.59 -5.75 -9.04
CA ASP A 34 -6.60 -6.04 -8.00
C ASP A 34 -7.09 -7.02 -6.94
N LEU A 35 -8.38 -7.33 -6.82
CA LEU A 35 -8.91 -8.27 -5.82
C LEU A 35 -8.86 -9.73 -6.30
N ARG A 36 -8.47 -9.97 -7.55
CA ARG A 36 -8.41 -11.32 -8.15
C ARG A 36 -6.99 -11.87 -8.04
N MET A 37 -6.74 -12.70 -7.01
CA MET A 37 -5.42 -13.31 -6.80
C MET A 37 -5.44 -14.61 -6.01
N ASN A 38 -4.45 -15.47 -6.27
CA ASN A 38 -4.14 -16.60 -5.39
C ASN A 38 -3.75 -16.08 -4.01
N SER A 39 -4.34 -16.63 -2.95
CA SER A 39 -4.14 -16.20 -1.58
C SER A 39 -4.28 -17.37 -0.60
N ILE A 40 -3.67 -17.22 0.58
CA ILE A 40 -3.80 -18.13 1.72
C ILE A 40 -4.43 -17.38 2.88
N SER A 41 -5.28 -18.01 3.69
CA SER A 41 -5.80 -17.35 4.89
C SER A 41 -4.70 -17.14 5.94
N GLY A 42 -4.87 -16.14 6.81
CA GLY A 42 -3.90 -15.91 7.89
C GLY A 42 -3.88 -17.06 8.91
N GLY A 43 -5.00 -17.79 9.02
CA GLY A 43 -5.09 -19.02 9.82
C GLY A 43 -4.23 -20.13 9.22
N ASP A 44 -4.45 -20.43 7.93
CA ASP A 44 -3.74 -21.49 7.22
C ASP A 44 -2.24 -21.21 7.11
N PHE A 45 -1.85 -19.94 6.90
CA PHE A 45 -0.46 -19.52 6.91
C PHE A 45 0.22 -19.80 8.26
N ARG A 46 -0.44 -19.43 9.36
CA ARG A 46 0.08 -19.68 10.72
C ARG A 46 0.15 -21.17 11.03
N ASP A 47 -0.86 -21.93 10.62
CA ASP A 47 -0.89 -23.38 10.78
C ASP A 47 0.23 -24.04 9.99
N TYR A 48 0.46 -23.59 8.75
CA TYR A 48 1.58 -24.05 7.91
C TYR A 48 2.92 -23.82 8.62
N ILE A 49 3.19 -22.59 9.07
CA ILE A 49 4.43 -22.27 9.79
C ILE A 49 4.59 -23.16 11.02
N SER A 50 3.53 -23.30 11.82
CA SER A 50 3.59 -24.05 13.08
C SER A 50 3.85 -25.54 12.88
N ARG A 51 3.32 -26.11 11.79
CA ARG A 51 3.44 -27.55 11.48
C ARG A 51 4.71 -27.89 10.70
N HIS A 52 5.15 -27.02 9.79
CA HIS A 52 6.17 -27.37 8.81
C HIS A 52 7.50 -26.64 9.00
N ILE A 53 7.51 -25.43 9.58
CA ILE A 53 8.72 -24.63 9.77
C ILE A 53 9.22 -24.79 11.21
N THR A 54 10.03 -25.83 11.43
CA THR A 54 10.58 -26.19 12.75
C THR A 54 11.99 -25.66 12.98
N GLU A 55 12.67 -25.30 11.91
CA GLU A 55 14.00 -24.70 11.92
C GLU A 55 14.04 -23.32 12.58
N ASP A 56 15.18 -23.03 13.21
CA ASP A 56 15.52 -21.73 13.81
C ASP A 56 16.57 -21.03 12.94
N ASP A 57 16.22 -20.81 11.67
CA ASP A 57 17.05 -20.12 10.70
C ASP A 57 16.43 -18.81 10.21
N ARG A 58 17.16 -18.05 9.40
CA ARG A 58 16.72 -16.75 8.89
C ARG A 58 15.36 -16.82 8.21
N TRP A 59 15.10 -17.86 7.42
CA TRP A 59 13.82 -18.03 6.74
C TRP A 59 12.71 -18.33 7.72
N GLY A 60 12.93 -19.25 8.66
CA GLY A 60 11.95 -19.57 9.69
C GLY A 60 11.58 -18.37 10.55
N HIS A 61 12.55 -17.53 10.91
CA HIS A 61 12.30 -16.25 11.59
C HIS A 61 11.51 -15.27 10.73
N ALA A 62 11.88 -15.10 9.45
CA ALA A 62 11.20 -14.19 8.54
C ALA A 62 9.73 -14.60 8.31
N MET A 63 9.44 -15.90 8.20
CA MET A 63 8.08 -16.42 8.04
C MET A 63 7.22 -16.15 9.28
N ARG A 64 7.76 -16.38 10.50
CA ARG A 64 7.06 -16.05 11.76
C ARG A 64 6.84 -14.54 11.90
N ALA A 65 7.84 -13.74 11.55
CA ALA A 65 7.74 -12.28 11.53
C ALA A 65 6.69 -11.81 10.52
N PHE A 66 6.55 -12.50 9.38
CA PHE A 66 5.52 -12.18 8.38
C PHE A 66 4.10 -12.41 8.91
N GLY A 67 3.88 -13.45 9.71
CA GLY A 67 2.61 -13.65 10.43
C GLY A 67 2.32 -12.52 11.44
N THR A 68 3.35 -11.96 12.07
CA THR A 68 3.21 -10.79 12.97
C THR A 68 2.85 -9.54 12.18
N PHE A 69 3.51 -9.33 11.05
CA PHE A 69 3.22 -8.24 10.11
C PHE A 69 1.75 -8.28 9.65
N HIS A 70 1.21 -9.44 9.29
CA HIS A 70 -0.21 -9.59 8.96
C HIS A 70 -1.17 -9.24 10.10
N ASN A 71 -0.83 -9.59 11.35
CA ASN A 71 -1.65 -9.17 12.49
C ASN A 71 -1.65 -7.65 12.67
N LEU A 72 -0.51 -6.98 12.44
CA LEU A 72 -0.42 -5.52 12.49
C LEU A 72 -1.31 -4.85 11.42
N MET A 73 -1.47 -5.47 10.25
CA MET A 73 -2.42 -5.01 9.23
C MET A 73 -3.85 -5.02 9.78
N HIS A 74 -4.26 -6.13 10.39
CA HIS A 74 -5.60 -6.22 10.99
C HIS A 74 -5.81 -5.22 12.14
N GLU A 75 -4.78 -4.93 12.94
CA GLU A 75 -4.87 -3.89 13.96
C GLU A 75 -5.10 -2.51 13.35
N MET A 76 -4.36 -2.16 12.29
CA MET A 76 -4.56 -0.92 11.54
C MET A 76 -5.97 -0.83 10.95
N MET A 77 -6.44 -1.90 10.28
CA MET A 77 -7.80 -1.96 9.74
C MET A 77 -8.86 -1.82 10.82
N SER A 78 -8.64 -2.40 12.00
CA SER A 78 -9.60 -2.31 13.11
C SER A 78 -9.74 -0.88 13.62
N ASP A 79 -8.64 -0.12 13.68
CA ASP A 79 -8.70 1.30 14.04
C ASP A 79 -9.37 2.13 12.94
N LEU A 80 -9.13 1.82 11.66
CA LEU A 80 -9.86 2.49 10.57
C LEU A 80 -11.36 2.20 10.60
N ALA A 81 -11.75 0.97 10.96
CA ALA A 81 -13.15 0.61 11.13
C ALA A 81 -13.77 1.32 12.33
N ARG A 82 -13.05 1.47 13.46
CA ARG A 82 -13.50 2.28 14.60
C ARG A 82 -13.64 3.75 14.25
N HIS A 83 -12.68 4.30 13.48
CA HIS A 83 -12.79 5.65 12.94
C HIS A 83 -14.08 5.81 12.11
N ALA A 84 -14.35 4.88 11.20
CA ALA A 84 -15.56 4.90 10.40
C ALA A 84 -16.83 4.89 11.27
N VAL A 85 -16.91 4.01 12.27
CA VAL A 85 -18.08 3.91 13.16
C VAL A 85 -18.23 5.14 14.05
N GLU A 86 -17.19 5.50 14.78
CA GLU A 86 -17.26 6.43 15.91
C GLU A 86 -17.05 7.89 15.51
N GLU A 87 -16.30 8.13 14.43
CA GLU A 87 -15.82 9.47 14.06
C GLU A 87 -16.44 9.95 12.74
N LEU A 88 -16.72 9.04 11.78
CA LEU A 88 -17.43 9.37 10.53
C LEU A 88 -18.93 9.10 10.57
N GLY A 89 -19.42 8.35 11.57
CA GLY A 89 -20.85 8.00 11.69
C GLY A 89 -21.31 6.88 10.76
N HIS A 90 -20.41 6.08 10.20
CA HIS A 90 -20.70 4.95 9.31
C HIS A 90 -21.09 3.68 10.07
N GLY A 91 -21.69 3.81 11.26
CA GLY A 91 -21.99 2.71 12.16
C GLY A 91 -22.94 1.66 11.59
N GLU A 92 -23.80 2.03 10.64
CA GLU A 92 -24.71 1.10 9.96
C GLU A 92 -24.05 0.36 8.77
N LEU A 93 -22.89 0.84 8.30
CA LEU A 93 -22.17 0.29 7.14
C LEU A 93 -21.05 -0.67 7.52
N VAL A 94 -20.42 -0.43 8.67
CA VAL A 94 -19.33 -1.28 9.15
C VAL A 94 -19.95 -2.50 9.86
N PRO A 95 -19.65 -3.74 9.43
CA PRO A 95 -20.11 -4.93 10.13
C PRO A 95 -19.65 -4.94 11.59
N SER A 96 -20.44 -5.52 12.48
CA SER A 96 -20.07 -5.62 13.90
C SER A 96 -18.85 -6.52 14.08
N PHE A 97 -17.79 -6.00 14.71
CA PHE A 97 -16.64 -6.78 15.15
C PHE A 97 -16.36 -6.47 16.63
N THR A 98 -15.66 -7.38 17.33
CA THR A 98 -15.29 -7.19 18.74
C THR A 98 -13.92 -6.53 18.85
N ASP A 99 -12.87 -7.33 18.72
CA ASP A 99 -11.51 -6.85 18.93
C ASP A 99 -10.82 -6.49 17.61
N ARG A 100 -11.15 -7.24 16.54
CA ARG A 100 -10.41 -7.22 15.29
C ARG A 100 -11.33 -7.44 14.10
N ILE A 101 -11.29 -6.52 13.13
CA ILE A 101 -11.98 -6.70 11.86
C ILE A 101 -11.21 -7.70 10.97
N SER A 102 -11.93 -8.63 10.37
CA SER A 102 -11.43 -9.59 9.38
C SER A 102 -11.40 -8.97 7.97
N GLY A 103 -10.69 -9.63 7.04
CA GLY A 103 -10.70 -9.20 5.63
C GLY A 103 -12.08 -9.30 4.99
N GLY A 104 -12.86 -10.32 5.36
CA GLY A 104 -14.25 -10.47 4.88
C GLY A 104 -15.15 -9.33 5.36
N GLU A 105 -15.11 -9.01 6.66
CA GLU A 105 -15.86 -7.88 7.21
C GLU A 105 -15.42 -6.53 6.62
N TRP A 106 -14.14 -6.40 6.26
CA TRP A 106 -13.66 -5.20 5.54
C TRP A 106 -14.21 -5.12 4.11
N GLY A 107 -14.26 -6.25 3.39
CA GLY A 107 -14.87 -6.33 2.07
C GLY A 107 -16.37 -6.04 2.09
N ASP A 108 -17.08 -6.50 3.13
CA ASP A 108 -18.49 -6.17 3.37
C ASP A 108 -18.69 -4.68 3.66
N TYR A 109 -17.77 -4.06 4.41
CA TYR A 109 -17.79 -2.62 4.64
C TYR A 109 -17.61 -1.82 3.35
N ARG A 110 -16.61 -2.19 2.52
CA ARG A 110 -16.41 -1.57 1.20
C ARG A 110 -17.66 -1.73 0.33
N ALA A 111 -18.25 -2.93 0.27
CA ALA A 111 -19.46 -3.18 -0.50
C ALA A 111 -20.63 -2.30 -0.04
N SER A 112 -20.77 -2.10 1.28
CA SER A 112 -21.81 -1.21 1.84
C SER A 112 -21.63 0.25 1.40
N LEU A 113 -20.39 0.75 1.36
CA LEU A 113 -20.10 2.09 0.83
C LEU A 113 -20.46 2.21 -0.66
N GLU A 114 -20.17 1.17 -1.46
CA GLU A 114 -20.55 1.14 -2.88
C GLU A 114 -22.06 1.17 -3.09
N ASP A 115 -22.80 0.40 -2.28
CA ASP A 115 -24.25 0.31 -2.34
C ASP A 115 -24.93 1.64 -1.96
N GLU A 116 -24.34 2.41 -1.06
CA GLU A 116 -24.76 3.79 -0.77
C GLU A 116 -24.38 4.79 -1.87
N GLY A 117 -23.61 4.36 -2.87
CA GLY A 117 -23.12 5.21 -3.94
C GLY A 117 -22.01 6.16 -3.50
N ASP A 118 -21.26 5.82 -2.45
CA ASP A 118 -20.10 6.62 -2.02
C ASP A 118 -19.02 6.60 -3.11
N ARG A 119 -18.53 7.81 -3.42
CA ARG A 119 -17.45 8.10 -4.38
C ARG A 119 -16.43 9.06 -3.78
N SER A 120 -16.35 9.09 -2.45
CA SER A 120 -15.47 9.95 -1.70
C SER A 120 -14.04 9.42 -1.67
N ALA A 121 -13.09 10.29 -1.31
CA ALA A 121 -11.71 9.88 -1.03
C ALA A 121 -11.60 8.85 0.13
N TRP A 122 -12.63 8.76 0.97
CA TRP A 122 -12.69 7.73 2.02
C TRP A 122 -12.97 6.35 1.42
N MET A 123 -13.90 6.24 0.47
CA MET A 123 -14.14 5.00 -0.27
C MET A 123 -12.87 4.50 -0.98
N ASP A 124 -12.15 5.40 -1.66
CA ASP A 124 -10.85 5.06 -2.29
C ASP A 124 -9.86 4.53 -1.25
N PHE A 125 -9.81 5.15 -0.06
CA PHE A 125 -8.96 4.73 1.05
C PHE A 125 -9.35 3.35 1.60
N VAL A 126 -10.64 3.04 1.69
CA VAL A 126 -11.15 1.74 2.12
C VAL A 126 -10.78 0.65 1.10
N GLN A 127 -11.00 0.92 -0.19
CA GLN A 127 -10.68 -0.03 -1.26
C GLN A 127 -9.18 -0.32 -1.34
N ILE A 128 -8.31 0.71 -1.26
CA ILE A 128 -6.87 0.47 -1.30
C ILE A 128 -6.37 -0.31 -0.08
N THR A 129 -7.02 -0.15 1.08
CA THR A 129 -6.70 -0.89 2.30
C THR A 129 -7.05 -2.37 2.13
N GLU A 130 -8.19 -2.68 1.50
CA GLU A 130 -8.58 -4.05 1.14
C GLU A 130 -7.55 -4.69 0.20
N ILE A 131 -7.19 -3.98 -0.88
CA ILE A 131 -6.20 -4.48 -1.84
C ILE A 131 -4.86 -4.71 -1.15
N MET A 132 -4.43 -3.80 -0.29
CA MET A 132 -3.18 -3.97 0.45
C MET A 132 -3.23 -5.21 1.35
N HIS A 133 -4.34 -5.44 2.05
CA HIS A 133 -4.59 -6.64 2.85
C HIS A 133 -4.50 -7.92 2.01
N ASP A 134 -5.14 -7.94 0.84
CA ASP A 134 -5.10 -9.09 -0.07
C ASP A 134 -3.69 -9.34 -0.62
N ARG A 135 -2.90 -8.28 -0.90
CA ARG A 135 -1.48 -8.45 -1.28
C ARG A 135 -0.64 -9.06 -0.17
N VAL A 136 -0.95 -8.80 1.11
CA VAL A 136 -0.31 -9.53 2.22
C VAL A 136 -0.61 -11.02 2.10
N HIS A 137 -1.88 -11.37 1.89
CA HIS A 137 -2.31 -12.77 1.74
C HIS A 137 -1.71 -13.47 0.51
N GLN A 138 -1.55 -12.76 -0.60
CA GLN A 138 -0.89 -13.29 -1.80
C GLN A 138 0.62 -13.48 -1.59
N ALA A 139 1.29 -12.53 -0.94
CA ALA A 139 2.70 -12.70 -0.60
C ALA A 139 2.90 -13.88 0.37
N MET A 140 1.99 -14.08 1.33
CA MET A 140 1.97 -15.26 2.18
C MET A 140 1.85 -16.55 1.37
N TYR A 141 0.93 -16.60 0.41
CA TYR A 141 0.74 -17.76 -0.45
C TYR A 141 2.03 -18.14 -1.19
N TYR A 142 2.65 -17.17 -1.89
CA TYR A 142 3.89 -17.44 -2.63
C TYR A 142 5.09 -17.74 -1.72
N SER A 143 5.14 -17.18 -0.51
CA SER A 143 6.17 -17.53 0.46
C SER A 143 6.07 -18.99 0.91
N VAL A 144 4.85 -19.51 1.07
CA VAL A 144 4.61 -20.92 1.40
C VAL A 144 5.01 -21.81 0.22
N LEU A 145 4.60 -21.48 -1.01
CA LEU A 145 5.02 -22.24 -2.20
C LEU A 145 6.54 -22.27 -2.37
N HIS A 146 7.22 -21.16 -2.06
CA HIS A 146 8.67 -21.11 -2.05
C HIS A 146 9.28 -22.02 -0.97
N ASP A 147 8.77 -21.98 0.26
CA ASP A 147 9.24 -22.87 1.33
C ASP A 147 9.06 -24.35 0.95
N MET A 148 7.89 -24.69 0.41
CA MET A 148 7.57 -26.05 -0.03
C MET A 148 8.56 -26.56 -1.08
N ALA A 149 8.78 -25.77 -2.13
CA ALA A 149 9.66 -26.14 -3.22
C ALA A 149 11.13 -26.20 -2.79
N SER A 150 11.60 -25.21 -2.02
CA SER A 150 13.01 -25.11 -1.61
C SER A 150 13.42 -26.13 -0.56
N ARG A 151 12.46 -26.64 0.23
CA ARG A 151 12.69 -27.61 1.31
C ARG A 151 12.06 -28.98 1.09
N ASP A 152 11.52 -29.23 -0.11
CA ASP A 152 10.86 -30.49 -0.48
C ASP A 152 9.80 -30.90 0.56
N ARG A 153 8.95 -29.94 0.96
CA ARG A 153 7.89 -30.21 1.94
C ARG A 153 6.80 -31.02 1.24
N ALA A 154 6.46 -32.18 1.80
CA ALA A 154 5.35 -33.02 1.34
C ALA A 154 3.98 -32.44 1.75
N VAL A 155 3.65 -31.26 1.23
CA VAL A 155 2.37 -30.57 1.40
C VAL A 155 1.74 -30.42 0.02
N ASP A 156 0.44 -30.61 -0.11
CA ASP A 156 -0.28 -30.36 -1.36
C ASP A 156 -0.61 -28.86 -1.49
N PRO A 157 -0.12 -28.15 -2.53
CA PRO A 157 -0.48 -26.75 -2.75
C PRO A 157 -1.98 -26.48 -2.79
N ALA A 158 -2.80 -27.45 -3.23
CA ALA A 158 -4.25 -27.32 -3.30
C ALA A 158 -4.91 -27.20 -1.91
N GLU A 159 -4.26 -27.72 -0.86
CA GLU A 159 -4.77 -27.67 0.52
C GLU A 159 -4.55 -26.32 1.20
N LEU A 160 -3.76 -25.41 0.60
CA LEU A 160 -3.36 -24.16 1.26
C LEU A 160 -4.41 -23.05 1.19
N GLY A 161 -5.28 -23.02 0.18
CA GLY A 161 -6.25 -21.92 -0.02
C GLY A 161 -7.70 -22.39 -0.16
N GLY A 162 -7.92 -23.65 -0.49
CA GLY A 162 -9.20 -24.09 -1.06
C GLY A 162 -9.43 -23.51 -2.47
N GLU A 163 -10.38 -24.11 -3.21
CA GLU A 163 -10.65 -23.73 -4.61
C GLU A 163 -11.04 -22.26 -4.78
N GLU A 164 -11.63 -21.63 -3.76
CA GLU A 164 -12.06 -20.23 -3.82
C GLU A 164 -10.91 -19.21 -3.70
N ARG A 165 -9.84 -19.52 -2.95
CA ARG A 165 -8.75 -18.57 -2.68
C ARG A 165 -7.53 -18.77 -3.56
N ALA A 166 -7.38 -19.95 -4.16
CA ALA A 166 -6.36 -20.21 -5.16
C ALA A 166 -6.98 -20.76 -6.47
N PRO A 167 -7.85 -19.98 -7.15
CA PRO A 167 -8.58 -20.47 -8.33
C PRO A 167 -7.73 -20.48 -9.61
N TRP A 168 -6.52 -19.89 -9.59
CA TRP A 168 -5.60 -19.85 -10.73
C TRP A 168 -4.46 -20.86 -10.56
N ASP A 169 -3.88 -21.30 -11.67
CA ASP A 169 -2.59 -22.01 -11.62
C ASP A 169 -1.59 -21.13 -10.85
N TRP A 170 -0.84 -21.71 -9.92
CA TRP A 170 0.12 -21.00 -9.09
C TRP A 170 1.24 -20.33 -9.92
N ALA A 171 1.45 -20.78 -11.15
CA ALA A 171 2.37 -20.17 -12.10
C ALA A 171 1.79 -18.96 -12.88
N GLU A 172 0.46 -18.80 -12.91
CA GLU A 172 -0.19 -17.73 -13.67
C GLU A 172 -0.11 -16.36 -12.97
N GLU A 173 0.14 -15.32 -13.77
CA GLU A 173 0.27 -13.93 -13.32
C GLU A 173 -1.12 -13.32 -13.17
N SER A 174 -1.51 -12.88 -11.96
CA SER A 174 -2.85 -12.33 -11.79
C SER A 174 -2.96 -10.82 -11.97
N VAL A 175 -1.86 -10.03 -11.95
CA VAL A 175 -1.93 -8.57 -12.19
C VAL A 175 -0.70 -8.02 -12.93
N ASP A 176 -0.96 -7.27 -14.02
CA ASP A 176 0.05 -6.54 -14.79
C ASP A 176 0.56 -5.32 -13.99
N ARG A 177 1.88 -5.26 -13.81
CA ARG A 177 2.59 -4.31 -12.94
C ARG A 177 2.74 -2.92 -13.57
N SER A 178 2.48 -2.79 -14.86
CA SER A 178 2.74 -1.55 -15.61
C SER A 178 1.84 -0.38 -15.23
N GLU A 179 0.73 -0.63 -14.52
CA GLU A 179 -0.29 0.38 -14.20
C GLU A 179 -0.18 0.98 -12.78
N LEU A 180 0.64 0.41 -11.89
CA LEU A 180 0.56 0.67 -10.44
C LEU A 180 1.82 1.32 -9.84
N ARG A 181 2.47 2.23 -10.57
CA ARG A 181 3.67 2.92 -10.09
C ARG A 181 3.32 4.24 -9.43
N PHE A 182 3.18 4.20 -8.10
CA PHE A 182 2.94 5.40 -7.31
C PHE A 182 4.24 6.12 -6.97
N GLY A 183 4.18 7.45 -6.93
CA GLY A 183 5.32 8.27 -6.53
C GLY A 183 5.76 7.91 -5.13
N ALA A 184 7.07 7.77 -4.90
CA ALA A 184 7.58 7.44 -3.57
C ALA A 184 7.16 8.53 -2.56
N VAL A 185 6.40 8.15 -1.55
CA VAL A 185 6.10 9.04 -0.43
C VAL A 185 7.34 9.07 0.46
N SER A 186 7.88 10.27 0.68
CA SER A 186 8.94 10.40 1.69
C SER A 186 8.38 9.99 3.04
N ARG A 187 9.00 8.97 3.63
CA ARG A 187 8.60 8.49 4.95
C ARG A 187 8.77 9.57 6.02
N ASP A 188 9.82 10.37 5.95
CA ASP A 188 9.99 11.49 6.88
C ASP A 188 8.82 12.47 6.75
N ARG A 189 8.41 12.78 5.51
CA ARG A 189 7.23 13.61 5.26
C ARG A 189 5.96 13.00 5.86
N PHE A 190 5.75 11.70 5.69
CA PHE A 190 4.58 11.02 6.27
C PHE A 190 4.65 10.98 7.80
N ARG A 191 5.82 10.70 8.38
CA ARG A 191 6.06 10.74 9.82
C ARG A 191 5.78 12.09 10.42
N ASP A 192 6.36 13.13 9.86
CA ASP A 192 6.20 14.49 10.38
C ASP A 192 4.71 14.88 10.32
N ARG A 193 3.98 14.45 9.27
CA ARG A 193 2.52 14.59 9.22
C ARG A 193 1.79 13.82 10.31
N VAL A 194 2.18 12.57 10.59
CA VAL A 194 1.52 11.72 11.58
C VAL A 194 1.81 12.18 13.01
N TRP A 195 3.04 12.60 13.31
CA TRP A 195 3.45 12.98 14.67
C TRP A 195 3.20 14.45 15.01
N GLU A 196 3.34 15.35 14.03
CA GLU A 196 3.29 16.79 14.27
C GLU A 196 2.00 17.43 13.73
N GLY A 197 1.23 16.70 12.92
CA GLY A 197 -0.03 17.19 12.36
C GLY A 197 -1.24 16.87 13.24
N GLY A 198 -2.27 17.70 13.14
CA GLY A 198 -3.59 17.40 13.72
C GLY A 198 -4.28 16.25 12.97
N PHE A 199 -4.93 15.36 13.71
CA PHE A 199 -5.79 14.31 13.16
C PHE A 199 -7.24 14.56 13.56
N GLU A 200 -8.15 14.20 12.66
CA GLU A 200 -9.59 14.42 12.80
C GLU A 200 -10.24 13.47 13.82
N GLY A 201 -9.49 12.47 14.31
CA GLY A 201 -9.93 11.59 15.37
C GLY A 201 -8.81 10.69 15.92
N GLU A 202 -9.09 10.08 17.07
CA GLU A 202 -8.15 9.25 17.82
C GLU A 202 -7.83 7.96 17.06
N HIS A 203 -8.86 7.31 16.53
CA HIS A 203 -8.71 6.03 15.84
C HIS A 203 -8.01 6.20 14.49
N LEU A 204 -8.33 7.26 13.75
CA LEU A 204 -7.60 7.56 12.51
C LEU A 204 -6.11 7.83 12.79
N HIS A 205 -5.80 8.58 13.85
CA HIS A 205 -4.41 8.83 14.23
C HIS A 205 -3.69 7.54 14.61
N ALA A 206 -4.31 6.67 15.42
CA ALA A 206 -3.77 5.37 15.79
C ALA A 206 -3.51 4.48 14.56
N ALA A 207 -4.44 4.46 13.60
CA ALA A 207 -4.28 3.75 12.33
C ALA A 207 -3.08 4.28 11.53
N MET A 208 -2.90 5.61 11.43
CA MET A 208 -1.76 6.16 10.69
C MET A 208 -0.41 5.89 11.37
N GLN A 209 -0.37 5.86 12.70
CA GLN A 209 0.82 5.42 13.44
C GLN A 209 1.12 3.96 13.14
N LYS A 210 0.11 3.09 13.11
CA LYS A 210 0.26 1.67 12.74
C LYS A 210 0.72 1.50 11.29
N MET A 211 0.19 2.29 10.35
CA MET A 211 0.64 2.25 8.94
C MET A 211 2.14 2.57 8.80
N MET A 212 2.67 3.44 9.65
CA MET A 212 4.10 3.73 9.71
C MET A 212 4.94 2.58 10.27
N VAL A 213 4.48 1.95 11.35
CA VAL A 213 5.12 0.75 11.90
C VAL A 213 5.07 -0.38 10.87
N PHE A 214 3.97 -0.49 10.14
CA PHE A 214 3.75 -1.47 9.09
C PHE A 214 4.73 -1.30 7.92
N ASP A 215 4.90 -0.08 7.38
CA ASP A 215 5.94 0.20 6.36
C ASP A 215 7.35 -0.13 6.87
N GLU A 216 7.69 0.23 8.11
CA GLU A 216 9.01 -0.08 8.66
C GLU A 216 9.23 -1.58 8.79
N TYR A 217 8.23 -2.30 9.30
CA TYR A 217 8.32 -3.74 9.46
C TYR A 217 8.48 -4.41 8.08
N LEU A 218 7.73 -3.97 7.06
CA LEU A 218 7.92 -4.49 5.71
C LEU A 218 9.36 -4.31 5.22
N ARG A 219 9.98 -3.16 5.43
CA ARG A 219 11.39 -2.93 5.01
C ARG A 219 12.39 -3.86 5.71
N PHE A 220 12.13 -4.22 6.96
CA PHE A 220 12.92 -5.23 7.67
C PHE A 220 12.69 -6.63 7.10
N LEU A 221 11.44 -7.02 6.85
CA LEU A 221 11.11 -8.29 6.21
C LEU A 221 11.76 -8.42 4.83
N MET A 222 11.66 -7.37 4.01
CA MET A 222 12.32 -7.29 2.71
C MET A 222 13.84 -7.47 2.83
N ALA A 223 14.48 -6.84 3.81
CA ALA A 223 15.91 -7.04 4.05
C ALA A 223 16.24 -8.50 4.44
N ASP A 224 15.42 -9.13 5.28
CA ASP A 224 15.62 -10.53 5.70
C ASP A 224 15.37 -11.52 4.55
N TRP A 225 14.32 -11.30 3.74
CA TRP A 225 14.04 -12.10 2.56
C TRP A 225 15.16 -11.97 1.53
N ALA A 226 15.65 -10.76 1.28
CA ALA A 226 16.78 -10.55 0.38
C ALA A 226 18.07 -11.21 0.92
N ALA A 227 18.33 -11.14 2.23
CA ALA A 227 19.49 -11.79 2.82
C ALA A 227 19.40 -13.31 2.68
N TYR A 228 18.22 -13.89 2.92
CA TYR A 228 17.96 -15.30 2.64
C TYR A 228 18.18 -15.64 1.15
N GLY A 229 17.67 -14.82 0.23
CA GLY A 229 17.87 -15.01 -1.19
C GLY A 229 19.36 -15.00 -1.58
N ALA A 230 20.14 -14.08 -1.03
CA ALA A 230 21.59 -14.03 -1.26
C ALA A 230 22.31 -15.32 -0.81
N GLU A 231 21.84 -15.95 0.26
CA GLU A 231 22.42 -17.17 0.83
C GLU A 231 21.99 -18.45 0.12
N LYS A 232 20.71 -18.54 -0.31
CA LYS A 232 20.07 -19.82 -0.63
C LYS A 232 19.58 -19.97 -2.06
N VAL A 233 19.28 -18.89 -2.78
CA VAL A 233 18.77 -18.99 -4.15
C VAL A 233 19.88 -19.04 -5.20
N ALA A 234 19.54 -19.55 -6.39
CA ALA A 234 20.43 -19.64 -7.53
C ALA A 234 21.05 -18.29 -7.89
N ALA A 235 22.26 -18.31 -8.47
CA ALA A 235 23.06 -17.10 -8.69
C ALA A 235 22.33 -16.00 -9.48
N GLY A 236 21.49 -16.37 -10.45
CA GLY A 236 20.68 -15.42 -11.23
C GLY A 236 19.57 -14.72 -10.43
N CYS A 237 19.19 -15.28 -9.28
CA CYS A 237 18.06 -14.87 -8.45
C CYS A 237 18.49 -14.11 -7.18
N ARG A 238 19.80 -13.91 -6.98
CA ARG A 238 20.37 -13.26 -5.80
C ARG A 238 20.18 -11.75 -5.84
N PRO A 239 19.85 -11.09 -4.72
CA PRO A 239 19.74 -9.65 -4.70
C PRO A 239 21.07 -8.94 -4.91
N PRO A 240 21.04 -7.70 -5.45
CA PRO A 240 22.20 -6.82 -5.43
C PRO A 240 22.60 -6.53 -3.97
N GLY A 241 23.86 -6.16 -3.73
CA GLY A 241 24.32 -5.81 -2.39
C GLY A 241 23.49 -4.66 -1.80
N PHE A 242 23.01 -4.82 -0.57
CA PHE A 242 22.18 -3.85 0.14
C PHE A 242 22.65 -3.66 1.59
N GLY A 243 22.21 -2.56 2.22
CA GLY A 243 22.58 -2.23 3.60
C GLY A 243 21.72 -2.94 4.65
N ALA A 244 21.67 -2.41 5.87
CA ALA A 244 20.84 -2.98 6.95
C ALA A 244 19.32 -2.88 6.71
N ARG A 245 18.89 -2.09 5.72
CA ARG A 245 17.49 -1.91 5.33
C ARG A 245 17.38 -1.94 3.82
N MET A 246 16.33 -2.56 3.31
CA MET A 246 16.04 -2.53 1.88
C MET A 246 15.08 -1.37 1.59
N SER A 247 15.49 -0.46 0.69
CA SER A 247 14.61 0.60 0.20
C SER A 247 13.68 0.04 -0.88
N GLY A 248 12.53 0.69 -1.10
CA GLY A 248 11.64 0.33 -2.22
C GLY A 248 12.34 0.43 -3.59
N GLU A 249 13.26 1.39 -3.78
CA GLU A 249 14.06 1.47 -5.00
C GLU A 249 15.00 0.27 -5.17
N THR A 250 15.69 -0.11 -4.10
CA THR A 250 16.56 -1.30 -4.07
C THR A 250 15.75 -2.57 -4.35
N TRP A 251 14.56 -2.71 -3.77
CA TRP A 251 13.69 -3.85 -4.02
C TRP A 251 13.21 -3.89 -5.46
N ARG A 252 12.81 -2.76 -6.05
CA ARG A 252 12.42 -2.70 -7.46
C ARG A 252 13.55 -3.12 -8.39
N ALA A 253 14.78 -2.68 -8.10
CA ALA A 253 15.94 -3.12 -8.85
C ALA A 253 16.15 -4.64 -8.72
N TYR A 254 16.00 -5.17 -7.50
CA TYR A 254 16.10 -6.61 -7.24
C TYR A 254 15.03 -7.40 -8.01
N GLU A 255 13.79 -6.98 -7.91
CA GLU A 255 12.66 -7.60 -8.57
C GLU A 255 12.80 -7.61 -10.11
N GLY A 256 13.27 -6.51 -10.71
CA GLY A 256 13.59 -6.47 -12.13
C GLY A 256 14.66 -7.48 -12.54
N GLN A 257 15.61 -7.77 -11.66
CA GLN A 257 16.60 -8.82 -11.86
C GLN A 257 15.99 -10.23 -11.73
N VAL A 258 15.16 -10.47 -10.72
CA VAL A 258 14.53 -11.78 -10.47
C VAL A 258 13.49 -12.13 -11.54
N ALA A 259 12.98 -11.16 -12.30
CA ALA A 259 12.08 -11.44 -13.44
C ALA A 259 12.67 -12.44 -14.46
N ALA A 260 14.00 -12.50 -14.59
CA ALA A 260 14.70 -13.42 -15.49
C ALA A 260 15.18 -14.73 -14.80
N CYS A 261 14.84 -14.94 -13.53
CA CYS A 261 15.21 -16.12 -12.75
C CYS A 261 14.30 -17.32 -13.06
N ASP A 262 14.87 -18.54 -13.03
CA ASP A 262 14.15 -19.80 -13.25
C ASP A 262 13.38 -20.30 -12.01
N GLU A 263 13.68 -19.79 -10.81
CA GLU A 263 12.95 -20.13 -9.57
C GLU A 263 11.62 -19.36 -9.50
N GLU A 264 10.58 -19.94 -10.12
CA GLU A 264 9.28 -19.30 -10.28
C GLU A 264 8.61 -18.87 -8.96
N SER A 265 8.56 -19.76 -7.96
CA SER A 265 7.94 -19.43 -6.66
C SER A 265 8.64 -18.27 -5.95
N TRP A 266 9.98 -18.23 -6.02
CA TRP A 266 10.77 -17.11 -5.50
C TRP A 266 10.50 -15.83 -6.28
N ARG A 267 10.47 -15.91 -7.62
CA ARG A 267 10.17 -14.78 -8.49
C ARG A 267 8.81 -14.17 -8.18
N ARG A 268 7.77 -15.00 -8.06
CA ARG A 268 6.42 -14.54 -7.72
C ARG A 268 6.38 -13.90 -6.34
N PHE A 269 7.01 -14.53 -5.34
CA PHE A 269 7.10 -13.95 -4.01
C PHE A 269 7.76 -12.56 -4.01
N VAL A 270 8.91 -12.42 -4.69
CA VAL A 270 9.63 -11.14 -4.79
C VAL A 270 8.75 -10.07 -5.46
N GLN A 271 8.04 -10.45 -6.53
CA GLN A 271 7.17 -9.55 -7.27
C GLN A 271 5.99 -9.04 -6.42
N VAL A 272 5.31 -9.95 -5.71
CA VAL A 272 4.16 -9.58 -4.88
C VAL A 272 4.59 -8.75 -3.67
N ALA A 273 5.73 -9.04 -3.05
CA ALA A 273 6.27 -8.20 -2.00
C ALA A 273 6.58 -6.77 -2.48
N GLY A 274 6.99 -6.61 -3.75
CA GLY A 274 7.13 -5.31 -4.37
C GLY A 274 5.79 -4.57 -4.51
N LEU A 275 4.76 -5.26 -5.01
CA LEU A 275 3.40 -4.72 -5.11
C LEU A 275 2.82 -4.34 -3.74
N MET A 276 3.03 -5.17 -2.72
CA MET A 276 2.62 -4.86 -1.34
C MET A 276 3.26 -3.57 -0.83
N HIS A 277 4.57 -3.37 -1.06
CA HIS A 277 5.24 -2.12 -0.73
C HIS A 277 4.65 -0.93 -1.50
N ASP A 278 4.43 -1.07 -2.80
CA ASP A 278 3.86 0.01 -3.62
C ASP A 278 2.43 0.37 -3.18
N ARG A 279 1.64 -0.59 -2.71
CA ARG A 279 0.30 -0.35 -2.14
C ARG A 279 0.33 0.40 -0.82
N ILE A 280 1.28 0.10 0.07
CA ILE A 280 1.48 0.89 1.29
C ILE A 280 1.83 2.34 0.94
N GLN A 281 2.69 2.54 -0.06
CA GLN A 281 3.02 3.90 -0.53
C GLN A 281 1.80 4.61 -1.13
N HIS A 282 0.93 3.88 -1.83
CA HIS A 282 -0.33 4.44 -2.35
C HIS A 282 -1.25 4.89 -1.20
N MET A 283 -1.44 4.07 -0.17
CA MET A 283 -2.23 4.45 1.02
C MET A 283 -1.68 5.72 1.68
N MET A 284 -0.36 5.80 1.88
CA MET A 284 0.28 7.01 2.41
C MET A 284 0.05 8.23 1.52
N GLN A 285 0.13 8.05 0.20
CA GLN A 285 -0.07 9.12 -0.77
C GLN A 285 -1.50 9.66 -0.71
N LEU A 286 -2.51 8.76 -0.74
CA LEU A 286 -3.93 9.14 -0.65
C LEU A 286 -4.20 9.91 0.63
N LYS A 287 -3.67 9.47 1.77
CA LYS A 287 -3.83 10.21 3.03
C LYS A 287 -3.25 11.61 2.97
N LEU A 288 -2.03 11.77 2.44
CA LEU A 288 -1.38 13.08 2.30
C LEU A 288 -2.13 14.00 1.33
N GLN A 289 -2.72 13.45 0.26
CA GLN A 289 -3.52 14.19 -0.69
C GLN A 289 -4.85 14.64 -0.07
N ALA A 290 -5.55 13.76 0.64
CA ALA A 290 -6.78 14.09 1.36
C ALA A 290 -6.54 15.24 2.36
N ASP A 291 -5.45 15.19 3.13
CA ASP A 291 -5.08 16.26 4.05
C ASP A 291 -4.76 17.59 3.37
N ALA A 292 -4.14 17.55 2.18
CA ALA A 292 -3.81 18.74 1.41
C ALA A 292 -5.09 19.37 0.80
N GLY A 293 -6.02 18.55 0.32
CA GLY A 293 -7.32 18.98 -0.19
C GLY A 293 -8.18 19.63 0.89
N ALA A 294 -8.22 19.05 2.09
CA ALA A 294 -8.94 19.62 3.24
C ALA A 294 -8.43 21.02 3.63
N ARG A 295 -7.12 21.28 3.49
CA ARG A 295 -6.52 22.60 3.75
C ARG A 295 -6.80 23.64 2.66
N GLN A 296 -7.20 23.21 1.46
CA GLN A 296 -7.49 24.09 0.33
C GLN A 296 -8.99 24.38 0.16
N ALA A 297 -9.87 23.65 0.85
CA ALA A 297 -11.29 23.94 0.85
C ALA A 297 -11.51 25.36 1.44
N PRO A 298 -12.09 26.31 0.66
CA PRO A 298 -12.37 27.63 1.18
C PRO A 298 -13.37 27.52 2.33
N ASP A 299 -13.07 28.21 3.43
CA ASP A 299 -13.94 28.29 4.58
C ASP A 299 -15.35 28.75 4.13
N PRO A 300 -16.42 27.93 4.29
CA PRO A 300 -17.77 28.35 3.93
C PRO A 300 -18.24 29.52 4.80
N ALA A 301 -17.53 29.82 5.89
CA ALA A 301 -17.69 31.02 6.69
C ALA A 301 -16.75 32.16 6.23
N GLY A 302 -16.89 32.58 4.96
CA GLY A 302 -16.48 33.93 4.58
C GLY A 302 -17.20 34.96 5.48
N PRO A 303 -16.55 36.07 5.88
CA PRO A 303 -17.12 37.01 6.83
C PRO A 303 -18.42 37.61 6.29
N THR A 304 -19.54 37.24 6.90
CA THR A 304 -20.82 37.93 6.75
C THR A 304 -20.76 39.24 7.54
N GLY A 305 -20.30 40.31 6.89
CA GLY A 305 -20.39 41.67 7.41
C GLY A 305 -19.33 42.56 6.74
N ALA A 306 -19.66 43.60 5.99
CA ALA A 306 -20.74 44.55 6.22
C ALA A 306 -21.45 44.96 4.93
N CYS A 307 -22.77 44.79 4.94
CA CYS A 307 -23.67 45.55 4.08
C CYS A 307 -23.76 46.96 4.66
N THR A 308 -22.99 47.92 4.12
CA THR A 308 -23.19 49.34 4.45
C THR A 308 -24.42 49.83 3.72
N LEU A 309 -25.54 49.86 4.45
CA LEU A 309 -26.73 50.63 4.11
C LEU A 309 -26.36 52.11 3.99
N LEU A 310 -26.24 52.61 2.76
CA LEU A 310 -26.28 54.04 2.46
C LEU A 310 -27.72 54.43 2.10
N HIS A 311 -28.48 54.88 3.10
CA HIS A 311 -29.63 55.77 2.88
C HIS A 311 -29.58 56.97 3.82
N ARG A 312 -29.29 58.12 3.20
CA ARG A 312 -29.70 59.51 3.47
C ARG A 312 -30.35 59.84 4.83
N GLN A 313 -29.78 60.83 5.50
CA GLN A 313 -30.39 62.16 5.62
C GLN A 313 -29.35 63.22 5.23
#